data_AF-A0A2D4MDF6-F1
#
_entry.id   AF-A0A2D4MDF6-F1
#
_cell.length_a   1.000
_cell.length_b   1.000
_cell.length_c   1.000
_cell.angle_alpha   90.00
_cell.angle_beta   90.00
_cell.angle_gamma   90.00
#
_symmetry.space_group_name_H-M   'P 1'
#
loop_
_entity.id
_entity.type
_entity.pdbx_description
1 polymer ?
#
loop_
_entity_poly.entity_id
_entity_poly.type
_entity_poly.pdbx_seq_one_letter_code
_entity_poly.pdbx_strand_id
1 'polypeptide(L)'
;EGPPVEDRPAEMEAVSPAVRAATVVLERDSPAAPAPECPHGPTLLFTRILPGKGKGRRFYACSACRERKDCPFFQWEDEKISEARLSTWEKYNQSRRPSKTHSDNVKRYKEFVTLLPRNRKFCQECQQLLLISEWERHSGHPVLSDISAAQLGRPSQLLSALE
;
A
#
# COMPACT_ATOMS: atom_id res chain seq x y z
N GLU A 1 8.74 12.07 -3.50
CA GLU A 1 9.84 11.56 -4.34
C GLU A 1 10.12 10.12 -3.92
N GLY A 2 10.06 9.18 -4.86
CA GLY A 2 10.38 7.78 -4.58
C GLY A 2 11.89 7.60 -4.38
N PRO A 3 12.35 6.43 -3.89
CA PRO A 3 13.78 6.14 -3.90
C PRO A 3 14.30 6.18 -5.35
N PRO A 4 15.60 6.49 -5.56
CA PRO A 4 16.15 6.61 -6.89
C PRO A 4 15.89 5.30 -7.64
N VAL A 5 15.13 5.40 -8.73
CA VAL A 5 15.15 4.36 -9.75
C VAL A 5 16.53 4.52 -10.37
N GLU A 6 17.53 3.79 -9.89
CA GLU A 6 18.81 3.74 -10.57
C GLU A 6 18.55 3.40 -12.03
N ASP A 7 19.15 4.22 -12.89
CA ASP A 7 19.01 4.27 -14.33
C ASP A 7 19.11 2.85 -14.90
N ARG A 8 17.97 2.25 -15.21
CA ARG A 8 17.94 1.00 -15.96
C ARG A 8 18.23 1.38 -17.41
N PRO A 9 19.11 0.64 -18.12
CA PRO A 9 19.50 1.01 -19.46
C PRO A 9 18.27 1.22 -20.32
N ALA A 10 18.24 2.37 -21.00
CA ALA A 10 17.29 2.72 -22.02
C ALA A 10 17.48 1.80 -23.24
N GLU A 11 17.10 0.54 -23.15
CA GLU A 11 16.72 -0.25 -24.32
C GLU A 11 15.22 -0.03 -24.56
N MET A 12 14.92 1.20 -24.97
CA MET A 12 13.65 1.58 -25.57
C MET A 12 13.75 1.32 -27.07
N GLU A 13 13.85 0.04 -27.45
CA GLU A 13 13.54 -0.35 -28.83
C GLU A 13 12.02 -0.24 -29.00
N ALA A 14 11.63 0.71 -29.84
CA ALA A 14 10.26 0.98 -30.22
C ALA A 14 9.66 -0.26 -30.91
N VAL A 15 8.86 -1.03 -30.17
CA VAL A 15 8.04 -2.10 -30.76
C VAL A 15 6.62 -1.95 -30.24
N SER A 16 5.72 -1.85 -31.23
CA SER A 16 4.26 -1.70 -31.27
C SER A 16 3.47 -2.34 -30.11
N PRO A 17 2.20 -1.92 -29.87
CA PRO A 17 1.43 -2.31 -28.69
C PRO A 17 0.92 -3.76 -28.83
N ALA A 18 1.81 -4.73 -28.68
CA ALA A 18 1.45 -6.11 -28.44
C ALA A 18 1.20 -6.31 -26.95
N VAL A 19 0.03 -6.85 -26.62
CA VAL A 19 -0.41 -7.17 -25.25
C VAL A 19 0.70 -7.95 -24.52
N ARG A 20 1.32 -7.32 -23.52
CA ARG A 20 2.38 -7.93 -22.70
C ARG A 20 1.71 -8.80 -21.64
N ALA A 21 1.59 -10.11 -21.89
CA ALA A 21 1.06 -11.05 -20.91
C ALA A 21 2.07 -11.29 -19.76
N ALA A 22 1.65 -11.06 -18.52
CA ALA A 22 2.38 -11.46 -17.32
C ALA A 22 1.56 -12.52 -16.57
N THR A 23 2.19 -13.63 -16.20
CA THR A 23 1.54 -14.71 -15.43
C THR A 23 2.09 -14.72 -14.01
N VAL A 24 1.21 -14.82 -13.02
CA VAL A 24 1.62 -14.98 -11.61
C VAL A 24 2.11 -16.41 -11.40
N VAL A 25 3.30 -16.58 -10.82
CA VAL A 25 3.82 -17.90 -10.47
C VAL A 25 3.52 -18.15 -9.00
N LEU A 26 2.64 -19.12 -8.72
CA LEU A 26 2.39 -19.62 -7.38
C LEU A 26 3.21 -20.89 -7.20
N GLU A 27 4.50 -20.77 -6.85
CA GLU A 27 5.30 -21.94 -6.47
C GLU A 27 4.88 -22.37 -5.06
N ARG A 28 3.97 -23.36 -4.99
CA ARG A 28 3.85 -24.21 -3.80
C ARG A 28 5.06 -25.13 -3.82
N ASP A 29 5.82 -25.16 -2.73
CA ASP A 29 6.90 -26.14 -2.47
C ASP A 29 8.29 -25.78 -3.05
N SER A 30 8.87 -24.68 -2.57
CA SER A 30 10.34 -24.60 -2.45
C SER A 30 10.72 -23.65 -1.30
N PRO A 31 11.76 -23.94 -0.49
CA PRO A 31 12.30 -23.01 0.50
C PRO A 31 13.09 -21.90 -0.22
N ALA A 32 12.43 -21.16 -1.10
CA ALA A 32 12.99 -20.00 -1.73
C ALA A 32 13.13 -18.88 -0.69
N ALA A 33 14.18 -18.07 -0.81
CA ALA A 33 14.38 -16.88 0.01
C ALA A 33 13.07 -16.07 0.10
N PRO A 34 12.77 -15.46 1.27
CA PRO A 34 11.53 -14.73 1.45
C PRO A 34 11.38 -13.65 0.38
N ALA A 35 10.18 -13.55 -0.19
CA ALA A 35 9.88 -12.53 -1.18
C ALA A 35 10.16 -11.13 -0.59
N PRO A 36 10.75 -10.22 -1.37
CA PRO A 36 11.01 -8.87 -0.89
C PRO A 36 9.69 -8.16 -0.54
N GLU A 37 9.75 -7.27 0.44
CA GLU A 37 8.58 -6.52 0.90
C GLU A 37 8.49 -5.15 0.24
N CYS A 38 7.27 -4.75 -0.04
CA CYS A 38 6.91 -3.37 -0.37
C CYS A 38 6.07 -2.78 0.77
N PRO A 39 5.67 -1.49 0.71
CA PRO A 39 4.84 -0.89 1.76
C PRO A 39 3.49 -1.59 1.99
N HIS A 40 3.04 -2.40 1.02
CA HIS A 40 1.78 -3.13 1.05
C HIS A 40 1.94 -4.59 1.53
N GLY A 41 3.15 -5.00 1.91
CA GLY A 41 3.48 -6.35 2.35
C GLY A 41 4.30 -7.15 1.34
N PRO A 42 4.30 -8.50 1.46
CA PRO A 42 5.05 -9.38 0.58
C PRO A 42 4.67 -9.20 -0.89
N THR A 43 5.68 -9.17 -1.75
CA THR A 43 5.51 -9.06 -3.20
C THR A 43 5.19 -10.42 -3.83
N LEU A 44 4.69 -10.41 -5.06
CA LEU A 44 4.43 -11.61 -5.82
C LEU A 44 5.47 -11.78 -6.93
N LEU A 45 5.79 -13.04 -7.24
CA LEU A 45 6.64 -13.41 -8.36
C LEU A 45 5.81 -13.55 -9.65
N PHE A 46 6.19 -12.80 -10.67
CA PHE A 46 5.58 -12.80 -11.98
C PHE A 46 6.56 -13.30 -13.03
N THR A 47 6.08 -14.01 -14.04
CA THR A 47 6.84 -14.32 -15.25
C THR A 47 6.33 -13.47 -16.40
N ARG A 48 7.25 -12.71 -17.02
CA ARG A 48 6.96 -12.02 -18.28
C ARG A 48 7.41 -12.88 -19.45
N ILE A 49 6.45 -13.33 -20.25
CA ILE A 49 6.70 -14.08 -21.48
C ILE A 49 6.74 -13.08 -22.63
N LEU A 50 7.87 -13.02 -23.35
CA LEU A 50 7.97 -12.20 -24.56
C LEU A 50 7.60 -13.06 -25.77
N PRO A 51 6.74 -12.58 -26.68
CA PRO A 51 6.42 -13.29 -27.92
C PRO A 51 7.71 -13.65 -28.67
N GLY A 52 7.88 -14.93 -29.04
CA GLY A 52 9.05 -15.40 -29.79
C GLY A 52 10.32 -15.71 -28.98
N LYS A 53 10.37 -15.42 -27.66
CA LYS A 53 11.46 -15.86 -26.77
C LYS A 53 10.96 -16.97 -25.83
N GLY A 54 11.52 -18.17 -25.96
CA GLY A 54 11.02 -19.38 -25.32
C GLY A 54 11.06 -19.43 -23.78
N LYS A 55 11.87 -18.60 -23.10
CA LYS A 55 11.90 -18.52 -21.63
C LYS A 55 11.53 -17.11 -21.17
N GLY A 56 10.45 -16.99 -20.40
CA GLY A 56 10.07 -15.75 -19.74
C GLY A 56 11.03 -15.38 -18.61
N ARG A 57 11.12 -14.10 -18.27
CA ARG A 57 11.95 -13.61 -17.16
C ARG A 57 11.08 -13.33 -15.93
N ARG A 58 11.54 -13.78 -14.75
CA ARG A 58 10.83 -13.69 -13.48
C ARG A 58 11.18 -12.42 -12.71
N PHE A 59 10.18 -11.75 -12.13
CA PHE A 59 10.34 -10.53 -11.36
C PHE A 59 9.32 -10.42 -10.22
N TYR A 60 9.70 -9.74 -9.15
CA TYR A 60 8.84 -9.39 -8.05
C TYR A 60 8.17 -8.03 -8.29
N ALA A 61 6.87 -7.95 -8.01
CA ALA A 61 6.09 -6.73 -8.02
C ALA A 61 5.01 -6.72 -6.92
N CYS A 62 4.47 -5.54 -6.63
CA CYS A 62 3.46 -5.36 -5.59
C CYS A 62 2.23 -6.25 -5.84
N SER A 63 1.73 -6.87 -4.77
CA SER A 63 0.53 -7.71 -4.77
C SER A 63 -0.77 -6.90 -4.82
N ALA A 64 -0.78 -5.71 -4.22
CA ALA A 64 -1.97 -4.86 -4.07
C ALA A 64 -2.09 -3.75 -5.13
N CYS A 65 -0.98 -3.26 -5.67
CA CYS A 65 -0.96 -2.11 -6.59
C CYS A 65 -0.25 -2.49 -7.89
N ARG A 66 -0.99 -2.47 -9.01
CA ARG A 66 -0.43 -2.75 -10.34
C ARG A 66 0.24 -1.53 -10.95
N GLU A 67 -0.28 -0.35 -10.65
CA GLU A 67 0.23 0.92 -11.15
C GLU A 67 1.49 1.36 -10.39
N ARG A 68 2.55 1.70 -11.13
CA ARG A 68 3.85 2.05 -10.54
C ARG A 68 3.84 3.37 -9.77
N LYS A 69 2.88 4.25 -10.06
CA LYS A 69 2.67 5.51 -9.33
C LYS A 69 2.27 5.24 -7.88
N ASP A 70 1.49 4.17 -7.64
CA ASP A 70 0.96 3.82 -6.32
C ASP A 70 1.94 2.91 -5.57
N CYS A 71 2.63 2.02 -6.28
CA CYS A 71 3.76 1.27 -5.74
C CYS A 71 4.87 1.09 -6.78
N PRO A 72 6.03 1.75 -6.61
CA PRO A 72 7.12 1.66 -7.58
C PRO A 72 7.96 0.38 -7.44
N PHE A 73 7.58 -0.56 -6.56
CA PHE A 73 8.39 -1.75 -6.30
C PHE A 73 8.55 -2.63 -7.55
N PHE A 74 9.79 -2.91 -7.89
CA PHE A 74 10.16 -3.86 -8.94
C PHE A 74 11.56 -4.42 -8.66
N GLN A 75 11.71 -5.73 -8.81
CA GLN A 75 12.99 -6.41 -8.66
C GLN A 75 13.02 -7.65 -9.55
N TRP A 76 14.10 -7.89 -10.30
CA TRP A 76 14.22 -9.18 -11.00
C TRP A 76 14.57 -10.29 -10.01
N GLU A 77 14.09 -11.51 -10.25
CA GLU A 77 14.38 -12.64 -9.36
C GLU A 77 15.88 -12.94 -9.25
N ASP A 78 16.60 -12.77 -10.35
CA ASP A 78 18.03 -13.02 -10.48
C ASP A 78 18.91 -11.80 -10.11
N GLU A 79 18.30 -10.69 -9.69
CA GLU A 79 19.01 -9.45 -9.37
C GLU A 79 19.67 -9.51 -7.98
N LYS A 80 21.00 -9.33 -7.95
CA LYS A 80 21.73 -9.11 -6.70
C LYS A 80 21.57 -7.64 -6.29
N ILE A 81 20.95 -7.40 -5.14
CA ILE A 81 20.72 -6.04 -4.62
C ILE A 81 21.90 -5.63 -3.74
N SER A 82 22.37 -4.40 -3.92
CA SER A 82 23.36 -3.78 -3.03
C SER A 82 22.75 -3.44 -1.67
N GLU A 83 23.58 -3.42 -0.62
CA GLU A 83 23.14 -3.00 0.72
C GLU A 83 22.58 -1.56 0.73
N ALA A 84 23.15 -0.68 -0.09
CA ALA A 84 22.67 0.69 -0.26
C ALA A 84 21.22 0.72 -0.74
N ARG A 85 20.89 -0.06 -1.78
CA ARG A 85 19.52 -0.14 -2.32
C ARG A 85 18.55 -0.77 -1.31
N LEU A 86 18.97 -1.81 -0.58
CA LEU A 86 18.17 -2.38 0.51
C LEU A 86 17.84 -1.34 1.59
N SER A 87 18.85 -0.56 2.02
CA SER A 87 18.68 0.48 3.03
C SER A 87 17.74 1.60 2.57
N THR A 88 17.89 2.06 1.32
CA THR A 88 16.99 3.05 0.74
C THR A 88 15.56 2.52 0.68
N TRP A 89 15.40 1.25 0.32
CA TRP A 89 14.09 0.63 0.20
C TRP A 89 13.40 0.43 1.55
N GLU A 90 14.16 0.04 2.58
CA GLU A 90 13.65 -0.07 3.94
C GLU A 90 13.17 1.28 4.48
N LYS A 91 13.93 2.36 4.26
CA LYS A 91 13.50 3.73 4.61
C LYS A 91 12.23 4.14 3.88
N TYR A 92 12.11 3.80 2.59
CA TYR A 92 10.89 4.04 1.83
C TYR A 92 9.70 3.28 2.42
N ASN A 93 9.86 1.98 2.69
CA ASN A 93 8.84 1.15 3.32
C ASN A 93 8.39 1.72 4.67
N GLN A 94 9.33 2.13 5.52
CA GLN A 94 9.04 2.75 6.81
C GLN A 94 8.27 4.07 6.66
N SER A 95 8.66 4.93 5.71
CA SER A 95 7.99 6.22 5.47
C SER A 95 6.54 6.09 4.99
N ARG A 96 6.19 4.95 4.40
CA ARG A 96 4.86 4.65 3.84
C ARG A 96 3.97 3.86 4.81
N ARG A 97 4.48 3.47 5.98
CA ARG A 97 3.67 2.78 6.99
C ARG A 97 2.55 3.68 7.49
N PRO A 98 1.34 3.14 7.75
CA PRO A 98 0.28 3.91 8.39
C PRO A 98 0.76 4.50 9.72
N SER A 99 0.38 5.73 10.02
CA SER A 99 0.79 6.44 11.24
C SER A 99 0.31 5.78 12.53
N LYS A 100 -0.75 4.96 12.46
CA LYS A 100 -1.33 4.21 13.58
C LYS A 100 -1.28 2.73 13.27
N THR A 101 -0.79 1.95 14.23
CA THR A 101 -0.84 0.49 14.11
C THR A 101 -2.28 0.00 14.26
N HIS A 102 -2.54 -1.26 13.89
CA HIS A 102 -3.83 -1.88 14.16
C HIS A 102 -4.18 -1.85 15.66
N SER A 103 -3.19 -2.09 16.54
CA SER A 103 -3.41 -2.05 17.99
C SER A 103 -3.81 -0.66 18.49
N ASP A 104 -3.22 0.39 17.92
CA ASP A 104 -3.56 1.78 18.26
C ASP A 104 -4.98 2.11 17.81
N ASN A 105 -5.37 1.67 16.61
CA ASN A 105 -6.72 1.86 16.11
C ASN A 105 -7.77 1.13 16.97
N VAL A 106 -7.48 -0.08 17.45
CA VAL A 106 -8.35 -0.81 18.38
C VAL A 106 -8.48 -0.07 19.70
N LYS A 107 -7.38 0.41 20.29
CA LYS A 107 -7.41 1.19 21.54
C LYS A 107 -8.23 2.47 21.37
N ARG A 108 -7.97 3.23 20.31
CA ARG A 108 -8.72 4.44 19.97
C ARG A 108 -10.20 4.18 19.78
N TYR A 109 -10.57 3.12 19.07
CA TYR A 109 -11.97 2.78 18.87
C TYR A 109 -12.67 2.46 20.20
N LYS A 110 -12.01 1.69 21.08
CA LYS A 110 -12.53 1.39 22.43
C LYS A 110 -12.74 2.65 23.26
N GLU A 111 -11.80 3.59 23.22
CA GLU A 111 -11.96 4.89 23.87
C GLU A 111 -13.08 5.72 23.24
N PHE A 112 -13.17 5.74 21.91
CA PHE A 112 -14.20 6.50 21.19
C PHE A 112 -15.62 6.04 21.52
N VAL A 113 -15.86 4.73 21.63
CA VAL A 113 -17.21 4.21 21.90
C VAL A 113 -17.68 4.45 23.34
N THR A 114 -16.79 4.71 24.30
CA THR A 114 -17.18 5.09 25.67
C THR A 114 -17.59 6.55 25.77
N LEU A 115 -17.26 7.39 24.78
CA LEU A 115 -17.69 8.77 24.73
C LEU A 115 -19.21 8.86 24.59
N LEU A 116 -19.80 9.92 25.18
CA LEU A 116 -21.19 10.28 24.94
C LEU A 116 -21.39 10.61 23.44
N PRO A 117 -22.58 10.37 22.86
CA PRO A 117 -22.86 10.65 21.45
C PRO A 117 -22.44 12.07 21.00
N ARG A 118 -22.75 13.10 21.79
CA ARG A 118 -22.34 14.50 21.56
C ARG A 118 -20.85 14.76 21.44
N ASN A 119 -20.02 13.85 21.97
CA ASN A 119 -18.57 13.92 21.90
C ASN A 119 -17.98 12.99 20.84
N ARG A 120 -18.81 12.28 20.07
CA ARG A 120 -18.35 11.41 18.98
C ARG A 120 -18.36 12.20 17.69
N LYS A 121 -17.16 12.50 17.20
CA LYS A 121 -16.95 13.28 15.98
C LYS A 121 -16.20 12.48 14.93
N PHE A 122 -16.55 12.67 13.67
CA PHE A 122 -15.88 12.10 12.52
C PHE A 122 -15.48 13.21 11.55
N CYS A 123 -14.19 13.33 11.25
CA CYS A 123 -13.69 14.28 10.26
C CYS A 123 -13.87 13.70 8.86
N GLN A 124 -14.63 14.38 8.00
CA GLN A 124 -14.89 13.95 6.63
C GLN A 124 -13.72 14.23 5.70
N GLU A 125 -12.87 15.21 6.01
CA GLU A 125 -11.67 15.46 5.20
C GLU A 125 -10.58 14.43 5.49
N CYS A 126 -10.30 14.18 6.77
CA CYS A 126 -9.28 13.21 7.17
C CYS A 126 -9.77 11.77 7.20
N GLN A 127 -11.08 11.54 7.02
CA GLN A 127 -11.72 10.22 7.07
C GLN A 127 -11.43 9.47 8.40
N GLN A 128 -11.53 10.18 9.53
CA GLN A 128 -11.09 9.70 10.84
C GLN A 128 -12.11 9.96 11.95
N LEU A 129 -12.28 8.96 12.82
CA LEU A 129 -12.92 9.15 14.14
C LEU A 129 -12.00 9.95 15.05
N LEU A 130 -12.53 11.01 15.66
CA LEU A 130 -11.76 11.94 16.47
C LEU A 130 -11.96 11.69 17.97
N LEU A 131 -10.85 11.56 18.70
CA LEU A 131 -10.87 11.68 20.16
C LEU A 131 -10.92 13.15 20.56
N ILE A 132 -11.35 13.43 21.80
CA ILE A 132 -11.52 14.80 22.31
C ILE A 132 -10.23 15.61 22.19
N SER A 133 -9.07 14.99 22.45
CA SER A 133 -7.74 15.62 22.37
C SER A 133 -7.32 16.05 20.96
N GLU A 134 -8.11 15.73 19.94
CA GLU A 134 -7.75 15.96 18.54
C GLU A 134 -8.62 17.01 17.87
N TRP A 135 -9.67 17.48 18.54
CA TRP A 135 -10.64 18.39 17.93
C TRP A 135 -10.01 19.69 17.43
N GLU A 136 -9.02 20.22 18.15
CA GLU A 136 -8.32 21.46 17.77
C GLU A 136 -7.62 21.33 16.40
N ARG A 137 -6.96 20.19 16.16
CA ARG A 137 -6.27 19.88 14.89
C ARG A 137 -7.22 19.71 13.71
N HIS A 138 -8.53 19.60 13.96
CA HIS A 138 -9.58 19.42 12.95
C HIS A 138 -10.61 20.55 12.99
N SER A 139 -10.31 21.67 13.65
CA SER A 139 -11.24 22.80 13.82
C SER A 139 -11.65 23.46 12.49
N GLY A 140 -10.78 23.43 11.49
CA GLY A 140 -11.05 23.94 10.14
C GLY A 140 -11.62 22.92 9.15
N HIS A 141 -11.83 21.66 9.56
CA HIS A 141 -12.27 20.60 8.65
C HIS A 141 -13.79 20.39 8.71
N PRO A 142 -14.42 19.83 7.67
CA PRO A 142 -15.79 19.33 7.75
C PRO A 142 -15.87 18.15 8.74
N VAL A 143 -16.69 18.30 9.78
CA VAL A 143 -16.86 17.31 10.85
C VAL A 143 -18.32 16.95 11.05
N LEU A 144 -18.61 15.65 11.02
CA LEU A 144 -19.88 15.08 11.47
C LEU A 144 -19.84 14.88 12.98
N SER A 145 -20.87 15.34 13.67
CA SER A 145 -21.03 15.19 15.13
C SER A 145 -22.13 14.18 15.45
N ASP A 146 -22.27 13.85 16.73
CA ASP A 146 -23.33 12.98 17.24
C ASP A 146 -23.36 11.57 16.60
N ILE A 147 -22.17 11.00 16.32
CA ILE A 147 -22.07 9.69 15.66
C ILE A 147 -22.70 8.59 16.53
N SER A 148 -23.78 8.01 16.04
CA SER A 148 -24.52 6.94 16.70
C SER A 148 -23.80 5.59 16.62
N ALA A 149 -24.16 4.67 17.52
CA ALA A 149 -23.65 3.29 17.46
C ALA A 149 -24.06 2.58 16.16
N ALA A 150 -25.24 2.87 15.63
CA ALA A 150 -25.72 2.32 14.36
C ALA A 150 -24.85 2.75 13.16
N GLN A 151 -24.42 4.02 13.14
CA GLN A 151 -23.48 4.53 12.12
C GLN A 151 -22.11 3.86 12.23
N LEU A 152 -21.61 3.63 13.45
CA LEU A 152 -20.35 2.89 13.65
C LEU A 152 -20.44 1.44 13.17
N GLY A 153 -21.63 0.83 13.25
CA GLY A 153 -21.90 -0.49 12.68
C GLY A 153 -22.00 -0.51 11.15
N ARG A 154 -21.96 0.66 10.49
CA ARG A 154 -22.02 0.80 9.03
C ARG A 154 -20.92 1.74 8.51
N PRO A 155 -19.63 1.37 8.64
CA PRO A 155 -18.53 2.25 8.25
C PRO A 155 -18.56 2.69 6.79
N SER A 156 -19.09 1.88 5.88
CA SER A 156 -19.23 2.22 4.45
C SER A 156 -20.20 3.37 4.16
N GLN A 157 -21.06 3.74 5.10
CA GLN A 157 -21.92 4.92 4.99
C GLN A 157 -21.26 6.18 5.58
N LEU A 158 -20.18 6.01 6.33
CA LEU A 158 -19.43 7.09 6.97
C LEU A 158 -18.18 7.46 6.15
N LEU A 159 -17.47 6.44 5.66
CA LEU A 159 -16.27 6.57 4.85
C LEU A 159 -16.62 6.84 3.39
N SER A 160 -15.88 7.75 2.77
CA SER A 160 -15.93 7.98 1.33
C SER A 160 -15.33 6.78 0.58
N ALA A 161 -15.93 6.43 -0.56
CA ALA A 161 -15.36 5.42 -1.44
C ALA A 161 -14.02 5.89 -2.02
N LEU A 162 -13.07 4.94 -2.14
CA LEU A 162 -11.82 5.13 -2.87
C LEU A 162 -12.04 4.55 -4.27
N GLU A 163 -12.12 5.42 -5.28
CA GLU A 163 -12.29 5.07 -6.70
C GLU A 163 -10.95 4.93 -7.43
#